data_AF-A0AAV1YDI5-F1
#
_entry.id   AF-A0AAV1YDI5-F1
#
_cell.length_a   1.000
_cell.length_b   1.000
_cell.length_c   1.000
_cell.angle_alpha   90.00
_cell.angle_beta   90.00
_cell.angle_gamma   90.00
#
_symmetry.space_group_name_H-M   'P 1'
#
loop_
_entity.id
_entity.type
_entity.pdbx_description
1 polymer ?
#
loop_
_entity_poly.entity_id
_entity_poly.type
_entity_poly.pdbx_seq_one_letter_code
_entity_poly.pdbx_strand_id
1 'polypeptide(L)'
;MKVWVCVFMVVLPLSMARFVVEKNSLSITSPEKMKGTYDSAIGNFGIPQYGGSMGGNVVYPKDNNNGCKDFNDFSISFKSHPGALPTILLLHRGSCFFALKVWNAQKAGASAVLVADDIDEPLITMDTPEEDASSAKYIQNITIPSALIGKSFGQKLKDAVSGGDMVNVNLDWREAVPHPDERVEYELWSNSNDACGVKCSMLMEFVKDFKGAAQILQKGGYTQFTPHYITWYCPQAFTLTKQCKSQCINHGRYCAPDPEQDFTTGYDGKDVVIENLRQLCVFKVANETATPWLWWDYVTDFQIRCPMKDNKYNKECADTVIKSLGLDIKKIDKCIGDPDADSENPVLKQEQDAQIGKGSRGDVTILPTLVVNNRQYRGKLEKSAILKAICAGFEETTEPAVCLSGDLQTNECLTSNGGCWRDKAANVTACKDTFRGRVCECPMVDGVQFKGDGYTTCEASGPGRCKINNGGCWHDARNGHAFSACSDDGGVKCQCPTGFSGDGVKNCEDIDECKEKKACQCPECSCKNTWGSYDCTCSGDLLYIKDHDACISKTASQGKSAWAAFWVILIGLVMAAGGAFLVYKYRIRQYMDSEIRAIMAQYMPLDGQVEVPNHVNDQRA
;
A
#
# COMPACT_ATOMS: atom_id res chain seq x y z
N MET A 1 -66.33 0.10 16.18
CA MET A 1 -64.86 -0.07 16.17
C MET A 1 -64.45 -0.47 14.76
N LYS A 2 -63.93 0.46 13.95
CA LYS A 2 -63.43 0.18 12.60
C LYS A 2 -61.95 -0.17 12.74
N VAL A 3 -61.59 -1.44 12.50
CA VAL A 3 -60.21 -1.91 12.52
C VAL A 3 -59.57 -1.56 11.18
N TRP A 4 -58.54 -0.72 11.23
CA TRP A 4 -57.71 -0.36 10.09
C TRP A 4 -56.58 -1.39 10.02
N VAL A 5 -56.58 -2.23 8.97
CA VAL A 5 -55.49 -3.16 8.68
C VAL A 5 -54.46 -2.39 7.85
N CYS A 6 -53.36 -1.97 8.49
CA CYS A 6 -52.20 -1.43 7.80
C CYS A 6 -51.42 -2.58 7.16
N VAL A 7 -51.50 -2.71 5.84
CA VAL A 7 -50.59 -3.54 5.04
C VAL A 7 -49.27 -2.80 4.93
N PHE A 8 -48.26 -3.27 5.66
CA PHE A 8 -46.87 -2.86 5.44
C PHE A 8 -46.38 -3.52 4.14
N MET A 9 -46.34 -2.76 3.04
CA MET A 9 -45.55 -3.12 1.87
C MET A 9 -44.07 -3.03 2.26
N VAL A 10 -43.45 -4.18 2.54
CA VAL A 10 -42.00 -4.29 2.58
C VAL A 10 -41.51 -4.14 1.14
N VAL A 11 -41.13 -2.91 0.77
CA VAL A 11 -40.37 -2.66 -0.45
C VAL A 11 -38.96 -3.18 -0.19
N LEU A 12 -38.71 -4.43 -0.58
CA LEU A 12 -37.35 -4.93 -0.73
C LEU A 12 -36.65 -4.00 -1.75
N PRO A 13 -35.48 -3.42 -1.41
CA PRO A 13 -34.73 -2.67 -2.39
C PRO A 13 -34.29 -3.66 -3.48
N LEU A 14 -34.82 -3.50 -4.69
CA LEU A 14 -34.21 -4.05 -5.89
C LEU A 14 -32.77 -3.53 -5.91
N SER A 15 -31.81 -4.41 -5.62
CA SER A 15 -30.39 -4.15 -5.84
C SER A 15 -30.19 -3.99 -7.34
N MET A 16 -30.33 -2.75 -7.83
CA MET A 16 -30.00 -2.44 -9.21
C MET A 16 -28.49 -2.60 -9.36
N ALA A 17 -28.09 -3.52 -10.24
CA ALA A 17 -26.73 -3.65 -10.74
C ALA A 17 -26.20 -2.26 -11.15
N ARG A 18 -25.03 -1.87 -10.63
CA ARG A 18 -24.43 -0.54 -10.85
C ARG A 18 -23.03 -0.71 -11.41
N PHE A 19 -22.94 -0.67 -12.74
CA PHE A 19 -21.65 -0.50 -13.42
C PHE A 19 -21.09 0.90 -13.10
N VAL A 20 -19.87 0.95 -12.57
CA VAL A 20 -19.19 2.21 -12.23
C VAL A 20 -18.06 2.45 -13.23
N VAL A 21 -18.12 3.61 -13.88
CA VAL A 21 -17.10 4.02 -14.84
C VAL A 21 -15.96 4.66 -14.07
N GLU A 22 -14.75 4.13 -14.28
CA GLU A 22 -13.55 4.66 -13.63
C GLU A 22 -13.21 6.02 -14.22
N LYS A 23 -13.33 7.02 -13.36
CA LYS A 23 -13.06 8.42 -13.68
C LYS A 23 -11.67 8.78 -13.23
N ASN A 24 -11.00 9.57 -14.06
CA ASN A 24 -9.75 10.20 -13.71
C ASN A 24 -9.83 11.72 -13.87
N SER A 25 -9.03 12.43 -13.07
CA SER A 25 -8.91 13.87 -13.14
C SER A 25 -8.09 14.29 -14.35
N LEU A 26 -8.75 14.95 -15.30
CA LEU A 26 -8.10 15.70 -16.36
C LEU A 26 -8.08 17.18 -15.95
N SER A 27 -6.89 17.78 -15.86
CA SER A 27 -6.75 19.17 -15.46
C SER A 27 -6.31 20.04 -16.64
N ILE A 28 -7.01 21.16 -16.88
CA ILE A 28 -6.56 22.18 -17.83
C ILE A 28 -5.60 23.12 -17.10
N THR A 29 -4.39 23.26 -17.62
CA THR A 29 -3.36 24.16 -17.08
C THR A 29 -3.31 25.49 -17.83
N SER A 30 -3.70 25.51 -19.11
CA SER A 30 -3.82 26.70 -19.96
C SER A 30 -4.93 26.51 -20.99
N PRO A 31 -5.67 27.56 -21.39
CA PRO A 31 -5.61 28.95 -20.92
C PRO A 31 -6.32 29.15 -19.56
N GLU A 32 -6.00 30.24 -18.83
CA GLU A 32 -6.55 30.50 -17.49
C GLU A 32 -8.08 30.50 -17.42
N LYS A 33 -8.75 31.00 -18.47
CA LYS A 33 -10.22 31.03 -18.58
C LYS A 33 -10.89 29.65 -18.53
N MET A 34 -10.14 28.58 -18.78
CA MET A 34 -10.62 27.19 -18.74
C MET A 34 -9.91 26.34 -17.67
N LYS A 35 -9.06 26.96 -16.85
CA LYS A 35 -8.30 26.25 -15.82
C LYS A 35 -9.28 25.58 -14.85
N GLY A 36 -9.10 24.29 -14.64
CA GLY A 36 -10.00 23.49 -13.80
C GLY A 36 -9.76 22.00 -13.96
N THR A 37 -10.41 21.22 -13.12
CA THR A 37 -10.38 19.76 -13.15
C THR A 37 -11.70 19.23 -13.67
N TYR A 38 -11.63 18.27 -14.59
CA TYR A 38 -12.77 17.68 -15.29
C TYR A 38 -12.69 16.16 -15.20
N ASP A 39 -13.86 15.52 -15.15
CA ASP A 39 -13.96 14.07 -15.20
C ASP A 39 -13.63 13.56 -16.62
N SER A 40 -12.87 12.48 -16.68
CA SER A 40 -12.60 11.73 -17.90
C SER A 40 -12.65 10.23 -17.61
N ALA A 41 -13.11 9.41 -18.56
CA ALA A 41 -13.14 7.95 -18.39
C ALA A 41 -11.98 7.31 -19.14
N ILE A 42 -11.12 6.56 -18.43
CA ILE A 42 -9.95 5.91 -19.02
C ILE A 42 -10.40 4.77 -19.94
N GLY A 43 -9.79 4.67 -21.13
CA GLY A 43 -10.05 3.56 -22.04
C GLY A 43 -9.57 2.21 -21.52
N ASN A 44 -10.24 1.13 -21.90
CA ASN A 44 -9.84 -0.24 -21.52
C ASN A 44 -8.67 -0.81 -22.35
N PHE A 45 -7.86 0.07 -22.94
CA PHE A 45 -6.74 -0.25 -23.82
C PHE A 45 -5.71 0.89 -23.77
N GLY A 46 -4.50 0.62 -24.25
CA GLY A 46 -3.36 1.52 -24.03
C GLY A 46 -2.77 1.36 -22.63
N ILE A 47 -1.70 2.10 -22.36
CA ILE A 47 -0.95 2.01 -21.10
C ILE A 47 -1.07 3.34 -20.36
N PRO A 48 -2.09 3.50 -19.49
CA PRO A 48 -2.14 4.64 -18.58
C PRO A 48 -0.96 4.60 -17.60
N GLN A 49 -0.51 5.79 -17.21
CA GLN A 49 0.66 5.95 -16.35
C GLN A 49 0.25 5.97 -14.87
N TYR A 50 -0.30 4.87 -14.37
CA TYR A 50 -0.64 4.73 -12.95
C TYR A 50 0.55 5.13 -12.05
N GLY A 51 0.28 5.97 -11.05
CA GLY A 51 1.33 6.55 -10.19
C GLY A 51 2.06 7.77 -10.78
N GLY A 52 1.67 8.23 -11.98
CA GLY A 52 2.30 9.38 -12.65
C GLY A 52 1.29 10.30 -13.35
N SER A 53 1.82 11.28 -14.08
CA SER A 53 1.02 12.25 -14.84
C SER A 53 1.65 12.57 -16.20
N MET A 54 0.84 12.95 -17.18
CA MET A 54 1.26 13.37 -18.50
C MET A 54 0.66 14.73 -18.86
N GLY A 55 1.52 15.74 -18.94
CA GLY A 55 1.19 17.04 -19.51
C GLY A 55 1.36 17.04 -21.03
N GLY A 56 0.45 17.69 -21.75
CA GLY A 56 0.53 17.83 -23.20
C GLY A 56 -0.36 18.94 -23.76
N ASN A 57 -0.10 19.32 -25.00
CA ASN A 57 -0.90 20.32 -25.71
C ASN A 57 -1.99 19.63 -26.55
N VAL A 58 -3.22 20.12 -26.45
CA VAL A 58 -4.38 19.57 -27.17
C VAL A 58 -4.40 20.07 -28.60
N VAL A 59 -4.51 19.15 -29.54
CA VAL A 59 -4.64 19.44 -30.98
C VAL A 59 -5.93 18.83 -31.50
N TYR A 60 -6.67 19.61 -32.28
CA TYR A 60 -7.90 19.16 -32.95
C TYR A 60 -7.68 19.22 -34.47
N PRO A 61 -7.69 18.08 -35.18
CA PRO A 61 -7.41 18.05 -36.61
C PRO A 61 -8.64 18.54 -37.42
N LYS A 62 -8.39 19.33 -38.47
CA LYS A 62 -9.46 19.81 -39.37
C LYS A 62 -10.04 18.69 -40.22
N ASP A 63 -9.16 17.87 -40.81
CA ASP A 63 -9.51 16.68 -41.58
C ASP A 63 -9.40 15.43 -40.72
N ASN A 64 -10.23 14.42 -40.99
CA ASN A 64 -10.28 13.15 -40.23
C ASN A 64 -10.48 13.34 -38.71
N ASN A 65 -11.34 14.29 -38.32
CA ASN A 65 -11.65 14.62 -36.92
C ASN A 65 -12.33 13.49 -36.12
N ASN A 66 -12.78 12.43 -36.77
CA ASN A 66 -13.27 11.21 -36.15
C ASN A 66 -12.17 10.12 -36.04
N GLY A 67 -10.99 10.31 -36.62
CA GLY A 67 -9.86 9.38 -36.53
C GLY A 67 -10.09 8.00 -37.17
N CYS A 68 -11.09 7.86 -38.04
CA CYS A 68 -11.47 6.55 -38.59
C CYS A 68 -10.62 6.11 -39.78
N LYS A 69 -9.86 7.03 -40.38
CA LYS A 69 -8.89 6.76 -41.46
C LYS A 69 -7.46 6.98 -40.98
N ASP A 70 -6.49 6.49 -41.75
CA ASP A 70 -5.08 6.75 -41.48
C ASP A 70 -4.80 8.26 -41.70
N PHE A 71 -4.13 8.92 -40.76
CA PHE A 71 -3.81 10.34 -40.89
C PHE A 71 -2.72 10.61 -41.94
N ASN A 72 -1.94 9.59 -42.32
CA ASN A 72 -0.99 9.69 -43.42
C ASN A 72 -1.70 9.97 -44.76
N ASP A 73 -2.93 9.49 -44.94
CA ASP A 73 -3.74 9.78 -46.13
C ASP A 73 -4.05 11.28 -46.29
N PHE A 74 -3.96 12.03 -45.19
CA PHE A 74 -4.15 13.48 -45.13
C PHE A 74 -2.83 14.25 -44.97
N SER A 75 -1.68 13.56 -45.00
CA SER A 75 -0.35 14.12 -44.73
C SER A 75 -0.25 14.82 -43.36
N ILE A 76 -0.98 14.34 -42.35
CA ILE A 76 -1.00 14.88 -40.99
C ILE A 76 -0.10 14.04 -40.08
N SER A 77 0.77 14.71 -39.33
CA SER A 77 1.63 14.11 -38.29
C SER A 77 1.49 14.90 -36.99
N PHE A 78 1.44 14.17 -35.87
CA PHE A 78 1.32 14.72 -34.52
C PHE A 78 2.60 14.53 -33.69
N LYS A 79 3.68 14.06 -34.31
CA LYS A 79 4.98 13.91 -33.65
C LYS A 79 5.47 15.26 -33.12
N SER A 80 5.61 15.34 -31.80
CA SER A 80 6.21 16.51 -31.15
C SER A 80 7.70 16.60 -31.46
N HIS A 81 8.20 17.83 -31.61
CA HIS A 81 9.63 18.08 -31.72
C HIS A 81 10.32 17.91 -30.36
N PRO A 82 11.60 17.51 -30.31
CA PRO A 82 12.34 17.43 -29.04
C PRO A 82 12.26 18.75 -28.26
N GLY A 83 11.82 18.69 -27.00
CA GLY A 83 11.63 19.86 -26.13
C GLY A 83 10.25 20.54 -26.23
N ALA A 84 9.39 20.14 -27.19
CA ALA A 84 8.00 20.56 -27.23
C ALA A 84 7.13 19.65 -26.33
N LEU A 85 5.98 20.18 -25.89
CA LEU A 85 5.00 19.38 -25.16
C LEU A 85 4.48 18.21 -26.03
N PRO A 86 4.22 17.03 -25.43
CA PRO A 86 3.54 15.93 -26.09
C PRO A 86 2.20 16.36 -26.70
N THR A 87 1.90 15.88 -27.91
CA THR A 87 0.62 16.17 -28.57
C THR A 87 -0.48 15.25 -28.06
N ILE A 88 -1.56 15.85 -27.55
CA ILE A 88 -2.77 15.14 -27.11
C ILE A 88 -3.86 15.40 -28.14
N LEU A 89 -4.29 14.35 -28.84
CA LEU A 89 -5.22 14.49 -29.96
C LEU A 89 -6.67 14.48 -29.47
N LEU A 90 -7.45 15.50 -29.82
CA LEU A 90 -8.89 15.56 -29.59
C LEU A 90 -9.65 15.01 -30.81
N LEU A 91 -10.45 13.97 -30.60
CA LEU A 91 -11.27 13.33 -31.64
C LEU A 91 -12.74 13.27 -31.24
N HIS A 92 -13.64 13.19 -32.22
CA HIS A 92 -15.06 12.98 -31.98
C HIS A 92 -15.44 11.48 -31.93
N ARG A 93 -16.38 11.14 -31.04
CA ARG A 93 -17.07 9.84 -31.04
C ARG A 93 -17.92 9.66 -32.30
N GLY A 94 -18.09 8.40 -32.74
CA GLY A 94 -18.91 8.02 -33.90
C GLY A 94 -18.12 7.48 -35.10
N SER A 95 -18.83 6.94 -36.10
CA SER A 95 -18.33 6.35 -37.37
C SER A 95 -17.47 5.09 -37.28
N CYS A 96 -16.69 4.90 -36.22
CA CYS A 96 -15.84 3.72 -36.00
C CYS A 96 -15.57 3.49 -34.51
N PHE A 97 -15.05 2.31 -34.17
CA PHE A 97 -14.72 1.92 -32.80
C PHE A 97 -13.59 2.73 -32.17
N PHE A 98 -13.62 2.89 -30.85
CA PHE A 98 -12.64 3.68 -30.10
C PHE A 98 -11.19 3.21 -30.32
N ALA A 99 -10.95 1.89 -30.31
CA ALA A 99 -9.60 1.34 -30.50
C ALA A 99 -8.99 1.74 -31.86
N LEU A 100 -9.78 1.74 -32.94
CA LEU A 100 -9.30 2.14 -34.27
C LEU A 100 -8.89 3.62 -34.29
N LYS A 101 -9.66 4.50 -33.64
CA LYS A 101 -9.34 5.94 -33.53
C LYS A 101 -7.98 6.15 -32.87
N VAL A 102 -7.77 5.49 -31.74
CA VAL A 102 -6.55 5.62 -30.95
C VAL A 102 -5.36 4.99 -31.67
N TRP A 103 -5.56 3.87 -32.36
CA TRP A 103 -4.55 3.25 -33.20
C TRP A 103 -4.06 4.19 -34.33
N ASN A 104 -5.00 4.80 -35.07
CA ASN A 104 -4.64 5.73 -36.14
C ASN A 104 -3.93 6.98 -35.60
N ALA A 105 -4.38 7.51 -34.45
CA ALA A 105 -3.73 8.62 -33.78
C ALA A 105 -2.30 8.28 -33.33
N GLN A 106 -2.09 7.09 -32.77
CA GLN A 106 -0.78 6.59 -32.37
C GLN A 106 0.17 6.47 -33.56
N LYS A 107 -0.30 5.88 -34.68
CA LYS A 107 0.50 5.78 -35.92
C LYS A 107 0.94 7.15 -36.43
N ALA A 108 0.09 8.16 -36.26
CA ALA A 108 0.36 9.54 -36.63
C ALA A 108 1.30 10.27 -35.64
N GLY A 109 1.67 9.64 -34.51
CA GLY A 109 2.60 10.19 -33.53
C GLY A 109 1.98 10.96 -32.37
N ALA A 110 0.66 10.83 -32.15
CA ALA A 110 0.03 11.39 -30.95
C ALA A 110 0.55 10.67 -29.70
N SER A 111 0.66 11.39 -28.58
CA SER A 111 1.12 10.85 -27.29
C SER A 111 -0.02 10.43 -26.38
N ALA A 112 -1.21 10.99 -26.56
CA ALA A 112 -2.46 10.55 -25.93
C ALA A 112 -3.66 10.95 -26.79
N VAL A 113 -4.83 10.38 -26.52
CA VAL A 113 -6.08 10.71 -27.23
C VAL A 113 -7.21 11.04 -26.26
N LEU A 114 -7.90 12.15 -26.51
CA LEU A 114 -9.16 12.49 -25.89
C LEU A 114 -10.27 12.29 -26.90
N VAL A 115 -11.25 11.45 -26.56
CA VAL A 115 -12.44 11.25 -27.39
C VAL A 115 -13.58 12.05 -26.77
N ALA A 116 -14.08 13.05 -27.49
CA ALA A 116 -15.25 13.82 -27.10
C ALA A 116 -16.52 13.06 -27.45
N ASP A 117 -17.37 12.87 -26.44
CA ASP A 117 -18.68 12.25 -26.62
C ASP A 117 -19.58 13.09 -27.55
N ASP A 118 -20.41 12.42 -28.33
CA ASP A 118 -21.41 13.02 -29.21
C ASP A 118 -22.81 13.06 -28.56
N ILE A 119 -23.01 12.28 -27.49
CA ILE A 119 -24.25 12.19 -26.71
C ILE A 119 -24.01 12.85 -25.34
N ASP A 120 -25.04 13.56 -24.84
CA ASP A 120 -25.00 14.12 -23.49
C ASP A 120 -25.48 13.06 -22.50
N GLU A 121 -24.57 12.17 -22.13
CA GLU A 121 -24.80 11.04 -21.23
C GLU A 121 -23.70 10.96 -20.15
N PRO A 122 -23.93 10.23 -19.04
CA PRO A 122 -22.85 9.89 -18.13
C PRO A 122 -21.71 9.21 -18.89
N LEU A 123 -20.47 9.57 -18.57
CA LEU A 123 -19.29 8.96 -19.17
C LEU A 123 -19.39 7.43 -19.14
N ILE A 124 -19.05 6.79 -20.26
CA ILE A 124 -18.99 5.34 -20.40
C ILE A 124 -17.53 4.87 -20.47
N THR A 125 -17.30 3.60 -20.15
CA THR A 125 -16.00 2.97 -20.41
C THR A 125 -15.85 2.75 -21.91
N MET A 126 -14.74 3.23 -22.49
CA MET A 126 -14.42 2.92 -23.88
C MET A 126 -13.99 1.46 -23.97
N ASP A 127 -14.95 0.62 -24.32
CA ASP A 127 -14.75 -0.79 -24.65
C ASP A 127 -15.10 -1.03 -26.12
N THR A 128 -14.59 -2.11 -26.70
CA THR A 128 -14.95 -2.54 -28.04
C THR A 128 -16.03 -3.62 -27.95
N PRO A 129 -17.29 -3.31 -28.32
CA PRO A 129 -18.40 -4.24 -28.15
C PRO A 129 -18.35 -5.46 -29.09
N GLU A 130 -17.58 -5.39 -30.19
CA GLU A 130 -17.54 -6.44 -31.20
C GLU A 130 -16.36 -7.39 -31.01
N GLU A 131 -16.66 -8.69 -31.02
CA GLU A 131 -15.72 -9.82 -30.96
C GLU A 131 -14.99 -10.04 -32.30
N ASP A 132 -14.82 -8.99 -33.08
CA ASP A 132 -14.18 -9.10 -34.37
C ASP A 132 -12.66 -9.18 -34.20
N ALA A 133 -12.05 -10.25 -34.73
CA ALA A 133 -10.61 -10.52 -34.60
C ALA A 133 -9.72 -9.38 -35.14
N SER A 134 -10.27 -8.52 -36.01
CA SER A 134 -9.62 -7.31 -36.53
C SER A 134 -9.43 -6.24 -35.44
N SER A 135 -10.44 -6.01 -34.59
CA SER A 135 -10.41 -5.02 -33.51
C SER A 135 -9.43 -5.40 -32.39
N ALA A 136 -9.34 -6.69 -32.08
CA ALA A 136 -8.40 -7.20 -31.07
C ALA A 136 -6.92 -6.92 -31.43
N LYS A 137 -6.57 -6.92 -32.73
CA LYS A 137 -5.21 -6.59 -33.19
C LYS A 137 -4.81 -5.14 -32.89
N TYR A 138 -5.76 -4.20 -32.90
CA TYR A 138 -5.46 -2.82 -32.54
C TYR A 138 -5.19 -2.70 -31.04
N ILE A 139 -6.06 -3.29 -30.21
CA ILE A 139 -5.98 -3.22 -28.74
C ILE A 139 -4.62 -3.70 -28.22
N GLN A 140 -4.08 -4.77 -28.80
CA GLN A 140 -2.75 -5.30 -28.42
C GLN A 140 -1.61 -4.31 -28.65
N ASN A 141 -1.70 -3.50 -29.71
CA ASN A 141 -0.62 -2.66 -30.19
C ASN A 141 -0.75 -1.18 -29.76
N ILE A 142 -1.90 -0.78 -29.19
CA ILE A 142 -2.07 0.54 -28.62
C ILE A 142 -1.28 0.62 -27.30
N THR A 143 -0.39 1.61 -27.23
CA THR A 143 0.46 1.90 -26.07
C THR A 143 0.15 3.27 -25.47
N ILE A 144 -0.42 4.20 -26.25
CA ILE A 144 -0.76 5.54 -25.77
C ILE A 144 -2.03 5.53 -24.90
N PRO A 145 -2.10 6.34 -23.84
CA PRO A 145 -3.30 6.48 -23.04
C PRO A 145 -4.43 7.15 -23.83
N SER A 146 -5.66 6.75 -23.50
CA SER A 146 -6.87 7.33 -24.07
C SER A 146 -7.92 7.58 -23.01
N ALA A 147 -8.69 8.66 -23.17
CA ALA A 147 -9.79 8.99 -22.29
C ALA A 147 -11.01 9.52 -23.04
N LEU A 148 -12.20 9.12 -22.60
CA LEU A 148 -13.47 9.69 -23.03
C LEU A 148 -13.79 10.91 -22.17
N ILE A 149 -14.24 11.97 -22.80
CA ILE A 149 -14.69 13.20 -22.13
C ILE A 149 -16.11 13.54 -22.56
N GLY A 150 -16.87 14.15 -21.64
CA GLY A 150 -18.26 14.49 -21.90
C GLY A 150 -18.41 15.51 -23.03
N LYS A 151 -19.54 15.45 -23.74
CA LYS A 151 -19.84 16.29 -24.90
C LYS A 151 -19.64 17.78 -24.66
N SER A 152 -20.19 18.30 -23.56
CA SER A 152 -20.11 19.73 -23.24
C SER A 152 -18.68 20.21 -23.00
N PHE A 153 -17.84 19.39 -22.39
CA PHE A 153 -16.43 19.69 -22.17
C PHE A 153 -15.61 19.55 -23.45
N GLY A 154 -15.84 18.48 -24.23
CA GLY A 154 -15.20 18.28 -25.52
C GLY A 154 -15.47 19.42 -26.51
N GLN A 155 -16.68 19.97 -26.51
CA GLN A 155 -17.01 21.14 -27.34
C GLN A 155 -16.23 22.40 -26.90
N LYS A 156 -16.11 22.65 -25.58
CA LYS A 156 -15.30 23.77 -25.07
C LYS A 156 -13.83 23.67 -25.48
N LEU A 157 -13.24 22.48 -25.37
CA LEU A 157 -11.86 22.24 -25.82
C LEU A 157 -11.71 22.51 -27.31
N LYS A 158 -12.65 22.00 -28.13
CA LYS A 158 -12.65 22.22 -29.57
C LYS A 158 -12.75 23.71 -29.93
N ASP A 159 -13.65 24.44 -29.28
CA ASP A 159 -13.86 25.87 -29.55
C ASP A 159 -12.62 26.69 -29.19
N ALA A 160 -11.97 26.37 -28.06
CA ALA A 160 -10.72 27.03 -27.66
C ALA A 160 -9.57 26.74 -28.62
N VAL A 161 -9.35 25.46 -28.98
CA VAL A 161 -8.29 25.07 -29.92
C VAL A 161 -8.55 25.65 -31.32
N SER A 162 -9.80 25.63 -31.79
CA SER A 162 -10.16 26.19 -33.09
C SER A 162 -10.12 27.73 -33.11
N GLY A 163 -10.32 28.36 -31.95
CA GLY A 163 -10.16 29.80 -31.73
C GLY A 163 -8.71 30.27 -31.66
N GLY A 164 -7.74 29.34 -31.69
CA GLY A 164 -6.31 29.64 -31.66
C GLY A 164 -5.68 29.68 -30.27
N ASP A 165 -6.42 29.31 -29.21
CA ASP A 165 -5.85 29.18 -27.87
C ASP A 165 -4.94 27.95 -27.80
N MET A 166 -3.80 28.09 -27.11
CA MET A 166 -2.97 26.95 -26.72
C MET A 166 -3.55 26.28 -25.47
N VAL A 167 -4.10 25.09 -25.64
CA VAL A 167 -4.78 24.35 -24.58
C VAL A 167 -3.86 23.27 -24.04
N ASN A 168 -3.30 23.50 -22.85
CA ASN A 168 -2.45 22.54 -22.18
C ASN A 168 -3.27 21.76 -21.15
N VAL A 169 -3.21 20.44 -21.23
CA VAL A 169 -3.89 19.54 -20.29
C VAL A 169 -2.88 18.66 -19.58
N ASN A 170 -3.18 18.30 -18.34
CA ASN A 170 -2.44 17.33 -17.56
C ASN A 170 -3.38 16.20 -17.16
N LEU A 171 -3.05 15.00 -17.65
CA LEU A 171 -3.69 13.75 -17.28
C LEU A 171 -2.97 13.19 -16.07
N ASP A 172 -3.65 13.07 -14.94
CA ASP A 172 -3.02 12.70 -13.66
C ASP A 172 -3.58 11.38 -13.16
N TRP A 173 -2.77 10.31 -13.09
CA TRP A 173 -3.17 9.00 -12.61
C TRP A 173 -2.56 8.65 -11.25
N ARG A 174 -2.01 9.62 -10.51
CA ARG A 174 -1.37 9.40 -9.21
C ARG A 174 -2.35 8.86 -8.17
N GLU A 175 -3.57 9.40 -8.17
CA GLU A 175 -4.66 9.03 -7.25
C GLU A 175 -5.71 8.12 -7.90
N ALA A 176 -5.38 7.47 -9.03
CA ALA A 176 -6.31 6.59 -9.73
C ALA A 176 -6.59 5.27 -8.99
N VAL A 177 -5.68 4.88 -8.09
CA VAL A 177 -5.80 3.68 -7.24
C VAL A 177 -5.64 4.11 -5.77
N PRO A 178 -6.54 3.69 -4.87
CA PRO A 178 -6.43 3.94 -3.44
C PRO A 178 -5.20 3.26 -2.85
N HIS A 179 -4.61 3.86 -1.82
CA HIS A 179 -3.46 3.34 -1.10
C HIS A 179 -3.72 3.42 0.41
N PRO A 180 -4.58 2.54 0.95
CA PRO A 180 -5.05 2.65 2.33
C PRO A 180 -4.00 2.25 3.37
N ASP A 181 -3.07 1.36 3.00
CA ASP A 181 -2.04 0.81 3.87
C ASP A 181 -0.83 0.27 3.07
N GLU A 182 0.09 -0.40 3.79
CA GLU A 182 1.33 -0.97 3.25
C GLU A 182 1.15 -2.27 2.44
N ARG A 183 -0.09 -2.77 2.28
CA ARG A 183 -0.42 -3.96 1.51
C ARG A 183 -1.37 -3.60 0.36
N VAL A 184 -1.27 -4.35 -0.72
CA VAL A 184 -2.17 -4.18 -1.87
C VAL A 184 -3.03 -5.42 -2.08
N GLU A 185 -4.34 -5.26 -1.94
CA GLU A 185 -5.33 -6.25 -2.35
C GLU A 185 -5.61 -6.11 -3.85
N TYR A 186 -5.49 -7.21 -4.60
CA TYR A 186 -5.85 -7.21 -6.00
C TYR A 186 -6.58 -8.48 -6.43
N GLU A 187 -7.46 -8.33 -7.40
CA GLU A 187 -8.33 -9.39 -7.92
C GLU A 187 -8.13 -9.53 -9.42
N LEU A 188 -8.22 -10.75 -9.94
CA LEU A 188 -8.27 -11.02 -11.37
C LEU A 188 -9.59 -11.72 -11.72
N TRP A 189 -10.47 -10.99 -12.38
CA TRP A 189 -11.70 -11.50 -12.97
C TRP A 189 -11.42 -12.02 -14.37
N SER A 190 -11.62 -13.32 -14.57
CA SER A 190 -11.24 -14.00 -15.80
C SER A 190 -12.17 -15.17 -16.17
N ASN A 191 -11.78 -15.94 -17.19
CA ASN A 191 -12.41 -17.18 -17.59
C ASN A 191 -11.32 -18.22 -17.92
N SER A 192 -11.56 -19.50 -17.62
CA SER A 192 -10.63 -20.60 -17.95
C SER A 192 -10.70 -21.07 -19.40
N ASN A 193 -11.62 -20.51 -20.20
CA ASN A 193 -11.71 -20.76 -21.64
C ASN A 193 -10.38 -20.39 -22.35
N ASP A 194 -9.89 -21.26 -23.23
CA ASP A 194 -8.71 -21.04 -24.08
C ASP A 194 -9.04 -21.00 -25.59
N ALA A 195 -10.30 -21.17 -25.97
CA ALA A 195 -10.78 -21.23 -27.36
C ALA A 195 -11.42 -19.92 -27.89
N CYS A 196 -11.41 -18.82 -27.12
CA CYS A 196 -12.00 -17.53 -27.54
C CYS A 196 -11.09 -16.62 -28.40
N GLY A 197 -10.17 -17.20 -29.16
CA GLY A 197 -9.27 -16.46 -30.06
C GLY A 197 -8.29 -15.52 -29.34
N VAL A 198 -8.15 -14.30 -29.87
CA VAL A 198 -7.09 -13.35 -29.45
C VAL A 198 -7.22 -12.93 -27.97
N LYS A 199 -8.45 -12.76 -27.46
CA LYS A 199 -8.68 -12.35 -26.06
C LYS A 199 -8.16 -13.40 -25.07
N CYS A 200 -8.45 -14.68 -25.33
CA CYS A 200 -7.95 -15.79 -24.53
C CYS A 200 -6.42 -15.86 -24.60
N SER A 201 -5.83 -15.74 -25.80
CA SER A 201 -4.37 -15.71 -25.96
C SER A 201 -3.70 -14.60 -25.15
N MET A 202 -4.26 -13.38 -25.14
CA MET A 202 -3.73 -12.27 -24.35
C MET A 202 -3.78 -12.55 -22.85
N LEU A 203 -4.89 -13.09 -22.36
CA LEU A 203 -5.05 -13.43 -20.95
C LEU A 203 -4.05 -14.53 -20.55
N MET A 204 -3.90 -15.58 -21.37
CA MET A 204 -2.94 -16.66 -21.12
C MET A 204 -1.50 -16.16 -21.08
N GLU A 205 -1.12 -15.31 -22.03
CA GLU A 205 0.21 -14.69 -22.08
C GLU A 205 0.45 -13.82 -20.84
N PHE A 206 -0.52 -12.98 -20.47
CA PHE A 206 -0.44 -12.17 -19.25
C PHE A 206 -0.27 -13.01 -17.99
N VAL A 207 -1.10 -14.04 -17.79
CA VAL A 207 -1.04 -14.91 -16.61
C VAL A 207 0.32 -15.60 -16.51
N LYS A 208 0.85 -16.08 -17.64
CA LYS A 208 2.18 -16.70 -17.73
C LYS A 208 3.30 -15.72 -17.37
N ASP A 209 3.28 -14.51 -17.93
CA ASP A 209 4.35 -13.53 -17.75
C ASP A 209 4.31 -12.86 -16.37
N PHE A 210 3.11 -12.69 -15.81
CA PHE A 210 2.89 -12.04 -14.53
C PHE A 210 3.10 -12.97 -13.33
N LYS A 211 2.92 -14.29 -13.51
CA LYS A 211 3.10 -15.34 -12.48
C LYS A 211 4.30 -15.10 -11.58
N GLY A 212 5.50 -14.91 -12.14
CA GLY A 212 6.72 -14.75 -11.34
C GLY A 212 6.68 -13.52 -10.42
N ALA A 213 6.15 -12.40 -10.92
CA ALA A 213 6.03 -11.18 -10.13
C ALA A 213 4.95 -11.32 -9.05
N ALA A 214 3.81 -11.93 -9.38
CA ALA A 214 2.75 -12.24 -8.42
C ALA A 214 3.28 -13.13 -7.27
N GLN A 215 4.03 -14.19 -7.59
CA GLN A 215 4.62 -15.08 -6.59
C GLN A 215 5.60 -14.36 -5.66
N ILE A 216 6.44 -13.46 -6.19
CA ILE A 216 7.38 -12.67 -5.37
C ILE A 216 6.62 -11.75 -4.41
N LEU A 217 5.61 -11.03 -4.91
CA LEU A 217 4.81 -10.10 -4.11
C LEU A 217 4.03 -10.83 -3.00
N GLN A 218 3.36 -11.93 -3.33
CA GLN A 218 2.59 -12.71 -2.35
C GLN A 218 3.48 -13.37 -1.30
N LYS A 219 4.59 -14.01 -1.71
CA LYS A 219 5.53 -14.65 -0.77
C LYS A 219 6.22 -13.63 0.15
N GLY A 220 6.40 -12.40 -0.33
CA GLY A 220 6.91 -11.29 0.46
C GLY A 220 5.89 -10.69 1.44
N GLY A 221 4.62 -11.11 1.39
CA GLY A 221 3.56 -10.55 2.23
C GLY A 221 3.07 -9.16 1.81
N TYR A 222 3.54 -8.64 0.67
CA TYR A 222 3.22 -7.29 0.18
C TYR A 222 1.84 -7.21 -0.47
N THR A 223 1.29 -8.33 -0.94
CA THR A 223 0.01 -8.33 -1.66
C THR A 223 -0.89 -9.49 -1.25
N GLN A 224 -2.20 -9.25 -1.37
CA GLN A 224 -3.23 -10.26 -1.21
C GLN A 224 -4.01 -10.39 -2.53
N PHE A 225 -3.81 -11.53 -3.20
CA PHE A 225 -4.44 -11.82 -4.48
C PHE A 225 -5.65 -12.74 -4.32
N THR A 226 -6.73 -12.47 -5.06
CA THR A 226 -7.88 -13.39 -5.18
C THR A 226 -8.27 -13.57 -6.66
N PRO A 227 -8.30 -14.80 -7.19
CA PRO A 227 -8.84 -15.06 -8.52
C PRO A 227 -10.36 -15.14 -8.48
N HIS A 228 -11.01 -14.59 -9.51
CA HIS A 228 -12.46 -14.64 -9.69
C HIS A 228 -12.84 -15.06 -11.11
N TYR A 229 -13.99 -15.72 -11.22
CA TYR A 229 -14.53 -16.17 -12.50
C TYR A 229 -15.96 -15.71 -12.65
N ILE A 230 -16.26 -15.08 -13.79
CA ILE A 230 -17.62 -14.64 -14.06
C ILE A 230 -18.53 -15.85 -14.22
N THR A 231 -19.73 -15.77 -13.66
CA THR A 231 -20.77 -16.77 -13.89
C THR A 231 -22.05 -16.06 -14.29
N TRP A 232 -22.65 -16.56 -15.36
CA TRP A 232 -23.94 -16.09 -15.82
C TRP A 232 -25.04 -16.98 -15.26
N TYR A 233 -26.29 -16.58 -15.43
CA TYR A 233 -27.44 -17.41 -15.12
C TYR A 233 -28.36 -17.48 -16.33
N CYS A 234 -29.06 -18.59 -16.42
CA CYS A 234 -30.07 -18.82 -17.42
C CYS A 234 -31.44 -18.42 -16.84
N PRO A 235 -32.20 -17.53 -17.50
CA PRO A 235 -33.51 -17.13 -16.99
C PRO A 235 -34.45 -18.33 -16.86
N GLN A 236 -35.31 -18.32 -15.84
CA GLN A 236 -36.19 -19.46 -15.52
C GLN A 236 -37.04 -19.94 -16.71
N ALA A 237 -37.44 -19.05 -17.61
CA ALA A 237 -38.22 -19.39 -18.79
C ALA A 237 -37.45 -20.28 -19.80
N PHE A 238 -36.11 -20.29 -19.74
CA PHE A 238 -35.24 -20.97 -20.69
C PHE A 238 -34.50 -22.17 -20.09
N THR A 239 -34.70 -22.51 -18.81
CA THR A 239 -33.99 -23.60 -18.12
C THR A 239 -34.17 -24.97 -18.77
N LEU A 240 -35.29 -25.19 -19.46
CA LEU A 240 -35.58 -26.44 -20.16
C LEU A 240 -35.00 -26.51 -21.58
N THR A 241 -34.49 -25.40 -22.11
CA THR A 241 -33.93 -25.34 -23.47
C THR A 241 -32.62 -26.13 -23.58
N LYS A 242 -32.32 -26.64 -24.78
CA LYS A 242 -31.08 -27.37 -25.04
C LYS A 242 -29.85 -26.48 -24.76
N GLN A 243 -29.93 -25.21 -25.15
CA GLN A 243 -28.88 -24.22 -24.97
C GLN A 243 -28.56 -24.02 -23.49
N CYS A 244 -29.58 -23.80 -22.66
CA CYS A 244 -29.36 -23.63 -21.22
C CYS A 244 -28.78 -24.88 -20.58
N LYS A 245 -29.26 -26.07 -20.95
CA LYS A 245 -28.75 -27.34 -20.41
C LYS A 245 -27.31 -27.64 -20.83
N SER A 246 -26.88 -27.16 -22.00
CA SER A 246 -25.50 -27.38 -22.45
C SER A 246 -24.57 -26.35 -21.82
N GLN A 247 -24.98 -25.09 -21.69
CA GLN A 247 -24.11 -24.01 -21.23
C GLN A 247 -24.05 -23.83 -19.71
N CYS A 248 -24.90 -24.53 -18.94
CA CYS A 248 -25.06 -24.29 -17.51
C CYS A 248 -25.03 -25.56 -16.66
N ILE A 249 -24.67 -25.39 -15.39
CA ILE A 249 -24.78 -26.39 -14.32
C ILE A 249 -25.84 -25.95 -13.28
N ASN A 250 -26.17 -26.83 -12.32
CA ASN A 250 -27.15 -26.61 -11.26
C ASN A 250 -28.49 -26.02 -11.79
N HIS A 251 -29.04 -26.63 -12.84
CA HIS A 251 -30.33 -26.25 -13.45
C HIS A 251 -30.39 -24.79 -13.96
N GLY A 252 -29.28 -24.27 -14.49
CA GLY A 252 -29.24 -22.94 -15.10
C GLY A 252 -28.79 -21.83 -14.14
N ARG A 253 -28.39 -22.17 -12.91
CA ARG A 253 -27.93 -21.17 -11.92
C ARG A 253 -26.55 -20.59 -12.25
N TYR A 254 -25.68 -21.41 -12.84
CA TYR A 254 -24.31 -21.02 -13.18
C TYR A 254 -24.01 -21.44 -14.61
N CYS A 255 -23.67 -20.47 -15.44
CA CYS A 255 -23.48 -20.65 -16.87
C CYS A 255 -22.22 -19.93 -17.34
N ALA A 256 -21.64 -20.41 -18.44
CA ALA A 256 -20.63 -19.69 -19.20
C ALA A 256 -21.04 -19.63 -20.67
N PRO A 257 -20.58 -18.62 -21.44
CA PRO A 257 -20.74 -18.62 -22.89
C PRO A 257 -20.02 -19.81 -23.51
N ASP A 258 -20.51 -20.21 -24.68
CA ASP A 258 -19.91 -21.27 -25.46
C ASP A 258 -18.46 -20.89 -25.85
N PRO A 259 -17.47 -21.76 -25.59
CA PRO A 259 -16.07 -21.39 -25.75
C PRO A 259 -15.66 -21.16 -27.20
N GLU A 260 -16.30 -21.85 -28.14
CA GLU A 260 -16.00 -21.80 -29.59
C GLU A 260 -17.03 -20.97 -30.36
N GLN A 261 -18.06 -20.47 -29.68
CA GLN A 261 -19.24 -19.82 -30.28
C GLN A 261 -19.98 -20.74 -31.27
N ASP A 262 -19.83 -22.05 -31.10
CA ASP A 262 -20.46 -23.09 -31.92
C ASP A 262 -21.10 -24.14 -31.02
N PHE A 263 -22.44 -24.05 -30.89
CA PHE A 263 -23.23 -24.97 -30.07
C PHE A 263 -23.33 -26.41 -30.62
N THR A 264 -22.64 -26.74 -31.72
CA THR A 264 -22.75 -28.05 -32.38
C THR A 264 -21.53 -28.94 -32.19
N THR A 265 -20.36 -28.37 -31.90
CA THR A 265 -19.10 -29.09 -31.77
C THR A 265 -18.26 -28.54 -30.63
N GLY A 266 -17.31 -29.34 -30.13
CA GLY A 266 -16.37 -28.89 -29.11
C GLY A 266 -16.89 -29.00 -27.69
N TYR A 267 -16.44 -28.07 -26.85
CA TYR A 267 -16.76 -28.00 -25.43
C TYR A 267 -17.98 -27.11 -25.18
N ASP A 268 -18.76 -27.46 -24.17
CA ASP A 268 -19.91 -26.65 -23.77
C ASP A 268 -19.52 -25.63 -22.69
N GLY A 269 -20.32 -24.56 -22.53
CA GLY A 269 -20.16 -23.62 -21.43
C GLY A 269 -20.20 -24.26 -20.03
N LYS A 270 -20.93 -25.38 -19.84
CA LYS A 270 -20.90 -26.11 -18.56
C LYS A 270 -19.50 -26.64 -18.22
N ASP A 271 -18.71 -27.05 -19.20
CA ASP A 271 -17.36 -27.59 -18.98
C ASP A 271 -16.45 -26.47 -18.49
N VAL A 272 -16.64 -25.27 -19.03
CA VAL A 272 -15.96 -24.04 -18.59
C VAL A 272 -16.35 -23.66 -17.17
N VAL A 273 -17.64 -23.75 -16.80
CA VAL A 273 -18.07 -23.48 -15.42
C VAL A 273 -17.46 -24.49 -14.43
N ILE A 274 -17.41 -25.76 -14.80
CA ILE A 274 -16.83 -26.82 -13.97
C ILE A 274 -15.32 -26.59 -13.77
N GLU A 275 -14.59 -26.19 -14.82
CA GLU A 275 -13.18 -25.85 -14.69
C GLU A 275 -12.98 -24.56 -13.88
N ASN A 276 -13.76 -23.51 -14.11
CA ASN A 276 -13.73 -22.28 -13.30
C ASN A 276 -13.90 -22.61 -11.80
N LEU A 277 -14.89 -23.45 -11.46
CA LEU A 277 -15.12 -23.94 -10.11
C LEU A 277 -13.91 -24.72 -9.57
N ARG A 278 -13.27 -25.56 -10.40
CA ARG A 278 -12.07 -26.30 -10.03
C ARG A 278 -10.91 -25.36 -9.72
N GLN A 279 -10.66 -24.33 -10.54
CA GLN A 279 -9.57 -23.37 -10.31
C GLN A 279 -9.80 -22.56 -9.03
N LEU A 280 -11.05 -22.18 -8.73
CA LEU A 280 -11.43 -21.55 -7.46
C LEU A 280 -11.19 -22.47 -6.27
N CYS A 281 -11.55 -23.75 -6.38
CA CYS A 281 -11.30 -24.73 -5.33
C CYS A 281 -9.82 -25.05 -5.13
N VAL A 282 -9.02 -25.06 -6.21
CA VAL A 282 -7.56 -25.13 -6.13
C VAL A 282 -7.01 -23.94 -5.34
N PHE A 283 -7.45 -22.72 -5.64
CA PHE A 283 -7.04 -21.53 -4.89
C PHE A 283 -7.44 -21.62 -3.41
N LYS A 284 -8.67 -22.01 -3.12
CA LYS A 284 -9.18 -22.16 -1.74
C LYS A 284 -8.35 -23.15 -0.93
N VAL A 285 -8.10 -24.35 -1.48
CA VAL A 285 -7.30 -25.38 -0.81
C VAL A 285 -5.84 -24.94 -0.65
N ALA A 286 -5.27 -24.27 -1.65
CA ALA A 286 -3.91 -23.72 -1.57
C ALA A 286 -3.80 -22.60 -0.53
N ASN A 287 -4.86 -21.81 -0.34
CA ASN A 287 -4.92 -20.78 0.69
C ASN A 287 -5.01 -21.38 2.10
N GLU A 288 -5.80 -22.45 2.28
CA GLU A 288 -5.85 -23.20 3.55
C GLU A 288 -4.49 -23.79 3.97
N THR A 289 -3.61 -24.07 3.01
CA THR A 289 -2.23 -24.53 3.25
C THR A 289 -1.21 -23.39 3.30
N ALA A 290 -1.64 -22.13 3.35
CA ALA A 290 -0.78 -20.94 3.34
C ALA A 290 0.16 -20.84 2.12
N THR A 291 -0.26 -21.40 0.99
CA THR A 291 0.46 -21.37 -0.29
C THR A 291 -0.42 -20.90 -1.45
N PRO A 292 -1.15 -19.76 -1.33
CA PRO A 292 -2.13 -19.31 -2.33
C PRO A 292 -1.51 -19.05 -3.71
N TRP A 293 -0.21 -18.80 -3.78
CA TRP A 293 0.54 -18.58 -5.03
C TRP A 293 0.63 -19.83 -5.93
N LEU A 294 0.31 -21.04 -5.42
CA LEU A 294 0.24 -22.27 -6.23
C LEU A 294 -0.90 -22.23 -7.25
N TRP A 295 -1.90 -21.36 -7.07
CA TRP A 295 -2.92 -21.15 -8.09
C TRP A 295 -2.31 -20.67 -9.41
N TRP A 296 -1.32 -19.77 -9.36
CA TRP A 296 -0.60 -19.32 -10.55
C TRP A 296 0.11 -20.47 -11.25
N ASP A 297 0.68 -21.41 -10.49
CA ASP A 297 1.28 -22.62 -11.05
C ASP A 297 0.23 -23.49 -11.75
N TYR A 298 -0.89 -23.75 -11.07
CA TYR A 298 -1.99 -24.55 -11.61
C TYR A 298 -2.54 -23.99 -12.92
N VAL A 299 -2.94 -22.71 -12.95
CA VAL A 299 -3.57 -22.14 -14.15
C VAL A 299 -2.60 -22.10 -15.34
N THR A 300 -1.31 -21.81 -15.10
CA THR A 300 -0.31 -21.83 -16.18
C THR A 300 -0.05 -23.25 -16.70
N ASP A 301 0.04 -24.24 -15.81
CA ASP A 301 0.31 -25.61 -16.20
C ASP A 301 -0.92 -26.25 -16.86
N PHE A 302 -2.12 -25.93 -16.38
CA PHE A 302 -3.38 -26.38 -16.96
C PHE A 302 -3.54 -25.86 -18.39
N GLN A 303 -3.31 -24.57 -18.64
CA GLN A 303 -3.36 -23.98 -19.99
C GLN A 303 -2.39 -24.65 -20.97
N ILE A 304 -1.22 -25.09 -20.49
CA ILE A 304 -0.21 -25.75 -21.34
C ILE A 304 -0.55 -27.22 -21.58
N ARG A 305 -1.02 -27.93 -20.56
CA ARG A 305 -1.16 -29.40 -20.58
C ARG A 305 -2.56 -29.88 -20.97
N CYS A 306 -3.57 -29.06 -20.73
CA CYS A 306 -4.99 -29.39 -20.89
C CYS A 306 -5.72 -28.50 -21.92
N PRO A 307 -5.15 -28.22 -23.10
CA PRO A 307 -5.80 -27.31 -24.04
C PRO A 307 -7.05 -27.92 -24.66
N MET A 308 -8.07 -27.09 -24.92
CA MET A 308 -9.30 -27.53 -25.60
C MET A 308 -9.00 -28.08 -27.01
N LYS A 309 -8.04 -27.48 -27.71
CA LYS A 309 -7.63 -27.89 -29.07
C LYS A 309 -7.17 -29.35 -29.16
N ASP A 310 -6.64 -29.91 -28.06
CA ASP A 310 -6.19 -31.30 -28.00
C ASP A 310 -7.25 -32.24 -27.39
N ASN A 311 -8.47 -31.75 -27.13
CA ASN A 311 -9.51 -32.46 -26.38
C ASN A 311 -9.07 -32.91 -24.97
N LYS A 312 -8.20 -32.13 -24.31
CA LYS A 312 -7.67 -32.43 -22.96
C LYS A 312 -8.29 -31.57 -21.85
N TYR A 313 -9.28 -30.75 -22.16
CA TYR A 313 -9.97 -29.91 -21.20
C TYR A 313 -10.97 -30.75 -20.39
N ASN A 314 -10.47 -31.51 -19.42
CA ASN A 314 -11.26 -32.46 -18.63
C ASN A 314 -10.67 -32.67 -17.22
N LYS A 315 -11.41 -33.39 -16.38
CA LYS A 315 -11.02 -33.67 -14.99
C LYS A 315 -9.74 -34.48 -14.91
N GLU A 316 -9.54 -35.47 -15.79
CA GLU A 316 -8.36 -36.35 -15.74
C GLU A 316 -7.06 -35.56 -15.97
N CYS A 317 -7.08 -34.63 -16.92
CA CYS A 317 -5.95 -33.74 -17.16
C CYS A 317 -5.73 -32.80 -15.97
N ALA A 318 -6.79 -32.17 -15.47
CA ALA A 318 -6.71 -31.29 -14.31
C ALA A 318 -6.12 -32.00 -13.07
N ASP A 319 -6.60 -33.21 -12.77
CA ASP A 319 -6.13 -34.04 -11.65
C ASP A 319 -4.63 -34.38 -11.78
N THR A 320 -4.13 -34.53 -13.01
CA THR A 320 -2.70 -34.74 -13.27
C THR A 320 -1.87 -33.50 -12.93
N VAL A 321 -2.38 -32.30 -13.25
CA VAL A 321 -1.74 -31.03 -12.88
C VAL A 321 -1.76 -30.85 -11.36
N ILE A 322 -2.91 -31.04 -10.71
CA ILE A 322 -3.09 -30.93 -9.26
C ILE A 322 -2.10 -31.84 -8.51
N LYS A 323 -1.96 -33.11 -8.94
CA LYS A 323 -0.98 -34.05 -8.37
C LYS A 323 0.45 -33.56 -8.50
N SER A 324 0.81 -32.99 -9.65
CA SER A 324 2.17 -32.50 -9.88
C SER A 324 2.54 -31.31 -8.99
N LEU A 325 1.54 -30.58 -8.48
CA LEU A 325 1.72 -29.47 -7.53
C LEU A 325 1.62 -29.91 -6.06
N GLY A 326 1.36 -31.20 -5.79
CA GLY A 326 1.27 -31.74 -4.43
C GLY A 326 -0.01 -31.33 -3.67
N LEU A 327 -1.06 -30.90 -4.37
CA LEU A 327 -2.33 -30.52 -3.78
C LEU A 327 -3.25 -31.75 -3.57
N ASP A 328 -4.08 -31.71 -2.52
CA ASP A 328 -5.00 -32.80 -2.18
C ASP A 328 -6.27 -32.76 -3.05
N ILE A 329 -6.33 -33.66 -4.03
CA ILE A 329 -7.48 -33.81 -4.93
C ILE A 329 -8.77 -34.05 -4.14
N LYS A 330 -8.75 -34.82 -3.04
CA LYS A 330 -9.98 -35.12 -2.30
C LYS A 330 -10.58 -33.88 -1.67
N LYS A 331 -9.74 -32.95 -1.21
CA LYS A 331 -10.21 -31.65 -0.69
C LYS A 331 -10.79 -30.78 -1.80
N ILE A 332 -10.16 -30.79 -2.98
CA ILE A 332 -10.63 -30.05 -4.16
C ILE A 332 -11.96 -30.62 -4.65
N ASP A 333 -12.08 -31.94 -4.82
CA ASP A 333 -13.33 -32.61 -5.21
C ASP A 333 -14.45 -32.34 -4.19
N LYS A 334 -14.13 -32.34 -2.88
CA LYS A 334 -15.09 -31.96 -1.82
C LYS A 334 -15.54 -30.49 -1.94
N CYS A 335 -14.65 -29.60 -2.34
CA CYS A 335 -14.98 -28.19 -2.55
C CYS A 335 -15.87 -27.99 -3.79
N ILE A 336 -15.59 -28.71 -4.89
CA ILE A 336 -16.39 -28.68 -6.11
C ILE A 336 -17.81 -29.20 -5.83
N GLY A 337 -17.91 -30.30 -5.09
CA GLY A 337 -19.19 -30.94 -4.79
C GLY A 337 -19.79 -31.62 -6.02
N ASP A 338 -21.12 -31.68 -6.09
CA ASP A 338 -21.87 -32.21 -7.23
C ASP A 338 -22.32 -31.06 -8.15
N PRO A 339 -21.73 -30.91 -9.36
CA PRO A 339 -22.12 -29.88 -10.31
C PRO A 339 -23.51 -30.09 -10.93
N ASP A 340 -24.04 -31.31 -10.89
CA ASP A 340 -25.36 -31.61 -11.49
C ASP A 340 -26.50 -31.45 -10.47
N ALA A 341 -26.17 -31.24 -9.20
CA ALA A 341 -27.15 -31.07 -8.13
C ALA A 341 -28.02 -29.83 -8.35
N ASP A 342 -29.32 -29.96 -8.08
CA ASP A 342 -30.26 -28.83 -8.03
C ASP A 342 -30.15 -28.03 -6.70
N SER A 343 -28.93 -27.82 -6.19
CA SER A 343 -28.66 -27.01 -5.00
C SER A 343 -27.79 -25.80 -5.32
N GLU A 344 -27.71 -24.82 -4.43
CA GLU A 344 -26.73 -23.75 -4.58
C GLU A 344 -25.32 -24.30 -4.34
N ASN A 345 -24.36 -23.89 -5.16
CA ASN A 345 -22.96 -24.17 -4.91
C ASN A 345 -22.36 -22.99 -4.13
N PRO A 346 -21.81 -23.20 -2.92
CA PRO A 346 -21.37 -22.09 -2.07
C PRO A 346 -20.22 -21.27 -2.70
N VAL A 347 -19.35 -21.90 -3.48
CA VAL A 347 -18.23 -21.22 -4.15
C VAL A 347 -18.75 -20.35 -5.29
N LEU A 348 -19.56 -20.90 -6.18
CA LEU A 348 -20.11 -20.12 -7.31
C LEU A 348 -21.12 -19.06 -6.86
N LYS A 349 -21.85 -19.31 -5.78
CA LYS A 349 -22.70 -18.29 -5.17
C LYS A 349 -21.87 -17.12 -4.65
N GLN A 350 -20.74 -17.39 -3.99
CA GLN A 350 -19.80 -16.36 -3.57
C GLN A 350 -19.25 -15.58 -4.77
N GLU A 351 -18.98 -16.22 -5.91
CA GLU A 351 -18.56 -15.52 -7.13
C GLU A 351 -19.64 -14.58 -7.67
N GLN A 352 -20.90 -15.02 -7.73
CA GLN A 352 -22.01 -14.14 -8.15
C GLN A 352 -22.19 -12.94 -7.22
N ASP A 353 -22.08 -13.16 -5.91
CA ASP A 353 -22.17 -12.09 -4.91
C ASP A 353 -20.94 -11.16 -4.97
N ALA A 354 -19.76 -11.71 -5.24
CA ALA A 354 -18.53 -10.96 -5.43
C ALA A 354 -18.49 -10.22 -6.76
N GLN A 355 -19.23 -10.65 -7.78
CA GLN A 355 -19.33 -9.96 -9.08
C GLN A 355 -20.12 -8.65 -8.93
N ILE A 356 -21.14 -8.67 -8.08
CA ILE A 356 -21.94 -7.50 -7.73
C ILE A 356 -21.09 -6.60 -6.80
N GLY A 357 -20.71 -5.44 -7.30
CA GLY A 357 -19.87 -4.50 -6.59
C GLY A 357 -20.54 -3.81 -5.43
N LYS A 358 -19.74 -3.46 -4.42
CA LYS A 358 -20.15 -2.54 -3.35
C LYS A 358 -19.40 -1.21 -3.49
N GLY A 359 -20.10 -0.11 -3.26
CA GLY A 359 -19.51 1.22 -3.21
C GLY A 359 -18.91 1.69 -4.55
N SER A 360 -17.63 2.06 -4.53
CA SER A 360 -16.92 2.71 -5.64
C SER A 360 -16.39 1.76 -6.71
N ARG A 361 -16.38 0.44 -6.48
CA ARG A 361 -15.89 -0.55 -7.44
C ARG A 361 -16.85 -0.78 -8.60
N GLY A 362 -18.16 -0.80 -8.30
CA GLY A 362 -19.19 -1.22 -9.24
C GLY A 362 -19.11 -2.70 -9.62
N ASP A 363 -20.05 -3.11 -10.46
CA ASP A 363 -20.14 -4.49 -10.95
C ASP A 363 -19.04 -4.80 -11.96
N VAL A 364 -18.59 -6.06 -11.96
CA VAL A 364 -17.69 -6.56 -13.01
C VAL A 364 -18.51 -7.17 -14.13
N THR A 365 -18.49 -6.51 -15.28
CA THR A 365 -19.26 -6.91 -16.48
C THR A 365 -18.39 -7.15 -17.71
N ILE A 366 -17.12 -6.73 -17.67
CA ILE A 366 -16.15 -6.83 -18.76
C ILE A 366 -15.06 -7.81 -18.33
N LEU A 367 -14.61 -8.67 -19.24
CA LEU A 367 -13.50 -9.58 -19.00
C LEU A 367 -12.38 -9.42 -20.06
N PRO A 368 -11.12 -9.67 -19.67
CA PRO A 368 -10.64 -9.79 -18.30
C PRO A 368 -10.64 -8.43 -17.57
N THR A 369 -10.87 -8.43 -16.26
CA THR A 369 -10.81 -7.22 -15.41
C THR A 369 -9.90 -7.47 -14.23
N LEU A 370 -8.95 -6.57 -13.99
CA LEU A 370 -8.16 -6.55 -12.77
C LEU A 370 -8.74 -5.50 -11.81
N VAL A 371 -8.78 -5.79 -10.53
CA VAL A 371 -9.15 -4.82 -9.48
C VAL A 371 -7.96 -4.63 -8.57
N VAL A 372 -7.61 -3.39 -8.23
CA VAL A 372 -6.54 -3.05 -7.27
C VAL A 372 -7.13 -2.14 -6.21
N ASN A 373 -7.02 -2.50 -4.93
CA ASN A 373 -7.58 -1.77 -3.78
C ASN A 373 -9.02 -1.30 -4.02
N ASN A 374 -9.89 -2.23 -4.46
CA ASN A 374 -11.30 -2.00 -4.75
C ASN A 374 -11.59 -1.00 -5.90
N ARG A 375 -10.64 -0.77 -6.82
CA ARG A 375 -10.83 -0.03 -8.08
C ARG A 375 -10.52 -0.88 -9.30
N GLN A 376 -11.35 -0.76 -10.33
CA GLN A 376 -11.12 -1.51 -11.57
C GLN A 376 -9.95 -0.89 -12.34
N TYR A 377 -8.96 -1.69 -12.68
CA TYR A 377 -7.89 -1.31 -13.58
C TYR A 377 -8.45 -1.11 -14.99
N ARG A 378 -8.00 -0.05 -15.68
CA ARG A 378 -8.31 0.21 -17.08
C ARG A 378 -7.02 0.31 -17.85
N GLY A 379 -6.93 -0.39 -18.98
CA GLY A 379 -5.74 -0.41 -19.82
C GLY A 379 -5.41 -1.82 -20.30
N LYS A 380 -4.28 -1.93 -20.98
CA LYS A 380 -3.78 -3.22 -21.50
C LYS A 380 -3.29 -4.10 -20.35
N LEU A 381 -3.69 -5.38 -20.37
CA LEU A 381 -3.10 -6.40 -19.50
C LEU A 381 -1.68 -6.73 -19.96
N GLU A 382 -0.71 -6.06 -19.37
CA GLU A 382 0.71 -6.28 -19.59
C GLU A 382 1.43 -6.29 -18.25
N LYS A 383 2.44 -7.16 -18.09
CA LYS A 383 3.19 -7.33 -16.83
C LYS A 383 3.65 -6.00 -16.23
N SER A 384 4.30 -5.15 -17.03
CA SER A 384 4.84 -3.86 -16.60
C SER A 384 3.73 -2.88 -16.18
N ALA A 385 2.66 -2.79 -16.98
CA ALA A 385 1.53 -1.90 -16.73
C ALA A 385 0.75 -2.29 -15.46
N ILE A 386 0.53 -3.59 -15.25
CA ILE A 386 -0.12 -4.09 -14.04
C ILE A 386 0.77 -3.93 -12.81
N LEU A 387 2.07 -4.19 -12.93
CA LEU A 387 3.00 -3.93 -11.82
C LEU A 387 2.98 -2.45 -11.42
N LYS A 388 2.96 -1.53 -12.38
CA LYS A 388 2.81 -0.09 -12.08
C LYS A 388 1.50 0.21 -11.33
N ALA A 389 0.39 -0.39 -11.73
CA ALA A 389 -0.89 -0.19 -11.05
C ALA A 389 -0.88 -0.75 -9.61
N ILE A 390 -0.29 -1.92 -9.39
CA ILE A 390 -0.13 -2.51 -8.05
C ILE A 390 0.84 -1.65 -7.22
N CYS A 391 1.96 -1.23 -7.79
CA CYS A 391 2.92 -0.37 -7.10
C CYS A 391 2.34 1.00 -6.71
N ALA A 392 1.44 1.56 -7.53
CA ALA A 392 0.69 2.76 -7.19
C ALA A 392 -0.30 2.58 -6.03
N GLY A 393 -0.69 1.33 -5.73
CA GLY A 393 -1.62 0.99 -4.66
C GLY A 393 -1.00 0.93 -3.27
N PHE A 394 0.34 0.93 -3.14
CA PHE A 394 0.98 1.00 -1.84
C PHE A 394 0.91 2.42 -1.26
N GLU A 395 0.85 2.53 0.06
CA GLU A 395 1.15 3.79 0.75
C GLU A 395 2.52 4.32 0.31
N GLU A 396 2.66 5.64 0.18
CA GLU A 396 3.92 6.23 -0.24
C GLU A 396 5.01 5.88 0.77
N THR A 397 6.18 5.48 0.26
CA THR A 397 7.35 5.08 1.04
C THR A 397 7.33 3.67 1.66
N THR A 398 6.23 2.91 1.50
CA THR A 398 6.13 1.50 1.94
C THR A 398 6.31 0.50 0.80
N GLU A 399 6.69 0.98 -0.40
CA GLU A 399 6.72 0.15 -1.60
C GLU A 399 7.85 -0.90 -1.53
N PRO A 400 7.60 -2.15 -1.98
CA PRO A 400 8.63 -3.18 -2.02
C PRO A 400 9.70 -2.87 -3.07
N ALA A 401 10.89 -3.44 -2.90
CA ALA A 401 12.03 -3.22 -3.81
C ALA A 401 11.73 -3.52 -5.29
N VAL A 402 10.78 -4.42 -5.59
CA VAL A 402 10.34 -4.69 -6.96
C VAL A 402 9.72 -3.45 -7.63
N CYS A 403 9.02 -2.60 -6.88
CA CYS A 403 8.43 -1.35 -7.34
C CYS A 403 9.46 -0.25 -7.60
N LEU A 404 10.61 -0.31 -6.94
CA LEU A 404 11.69 0.67 -7.07
C LEU A 404 12.70 0.30 -8.17
N SER A 405 12.39 -0.71 -8.99
CA SER A 405 13.23 -1.12 -10.12
C SER A 405 13.18 -0.10 -11.27
N GLY A 406 14.30 0.03 -12.00
CA GLY A 406 14.42 0.98 -13.12
C GLY A 406 13.47 0.72 -14.30
N ASP A 407 12.88 -0.47 -14.38
CA ASP A 407 11.87 -0.80 -15.39
C ASP A 407 10.49 -0.19 -15.06
N LEU A 408 10.26 0.15 -13.78
CA LEU A 408 8.97 0.65 -13.29
C LEU A 408 9.00 2.14 -12.97
N GLN A 409 10.10 2.64 -12.43
CA GLN A 409 10.24 4.04 -11.99
C GLN A 409 11.65 4.58 -12.29
N THR A 410 11.82 5.90 -12.23
CA THR A 410 13.13 6.57 -12.41
C THR A 410 13.63 7.10 -11.08
N ASN A 411 14.69 6.52 -10.52
CA ASN A 411 15.19 6.95 -9.21
C ASN A 411 15.75 8.39 -9.24
N GLU A 412 15.00 9.34 -8.71
CA GLU A 412 15.39 10.76 -8.72
C GLU A 412 16.48 11.07 -7.69
N CYS A 413 16.68 10.22 -6.68
CA CYS A 413 17.73 10.38 -5.69
C CYS A 413 19.14 10.20 -6.28
N LEU A 414 19.28 9.52 -7.42
CA LEU A 414 20.58 9.38 -8.11
C LEU A 414 21.11 10.69 -8.67
N THR A 415 20.22 11.64 -9.04
CA THR A 415 20.60 12.92 -9.65
C THR A 415 20.50 14.04 -8.63
N SER A 416 21.62 14.67 -8.27
CA SER A 416 21.66 15.78 -7.31
C SER A 416 20.99 15.46 -5.95
N ASN A 417 21.00 14.18 -5.53
CA ASN A 417 20.29 13.70 -4.34
C ASN A 417 18.79 14.04 -4.34
N GLY A 418 18.19 14.11 -5.53
CA GLY A 418 16.84 14.61 -5.74
C GLY A 418 16.65 16.10 -5.44
N GLY A 419 17.64 16.82 -4.91
CA GLY A 419 17.43 18.11 -4.26
C GLY A 419 17.01 17.99 -2.79
N CYS A 420 17.15 16.81 -2.18
CA CYS A 420 17.03 16.65 -0.73
C CYS A 420 18.35 16.93 -0.01
N TRP A 421 18.25 17.17 1.30
CA TRP A 421 19.39 17.35 2.17
C TRP A 421 20.29 16.12 2.18
N ARG A 422 21.60 16.36 2.26
CA ARG A 422 22.63 15.32 2.38
C ARG A 422 23.80 15.83 3.22
N ASP A 423 24.15 15.05 4.24
CA ASP A 423 25.43 15.17 4.93
C ASP A 423 26.49 14.33 4.20
N LYS A 424 27.48 15.00 3.60
CA LYS A 424 28.60 14.34 2.91
C LYS A 424 29.62 13.73 3.88
N ALA A 425 29.76 14.26 5.08
CA ALA A 425 30.72 13.77 6.06
C ALA A 425 30.23 12.48 6.72
N ALA A 426 28.93 12.40 7.03
CA ALA A 426 28.32 11.21 7.62
C ALA A 426 27.73 10.23 6.58
N ASN A 427 27.75 10.59 5.28
CA ASN A 427 27.08 9.86 4.19
C ASN A 427 25.59 9.58 4.47
N VAL A 428 24.91 10.54 5.10
CA VAL A 428 23.48 10.46 5.43
C VAL A 428 22.70 11.30 4.43
N THR A 429 21.60 10.75 3.90
CA THR A 429 20.72 11.45 2.95
C THR A 429 19.29 11.42 3.43
N ALA A 430 18.57 12.52 3.19
CA ALA A 430 17.13 12.60 3.39
C ALA A 430 16.34 12.17 2.14
N CYS A 431 17.00 11.84 1.03
CA CYS A 431 16.29 11.41 -0.18
C CYS A 431 15.87 9.95 -0.05
N LYS A 432 14.55 9.73 0.06
CA LYS A 432 13.92 8.41 -0.05
C LYS A 432 13.26 8.30 -1.41
N ASP A 433 13.71 7.31 -2.18
CA ASP A 433 13.13 6.96 -3.47
C ASP A 433 11.78 6.26 -3.25
N THR A 434 10.80 6.54 -4.10
CA THR A 434 9.43 6.03 -4.01
C THR A 434 8.93 5.64 -5.40
N PHE A 435 7.85 4.89 -5.50
CA PHE A 435 7.30 4.54 -6.82
C PHE A 435 6.71 5.78 -7.54
N ARG A 436 6.22 6.75 -6.78
CA ARG A 436 5.64 8.02 -7.28
C ARG A 436 6.68 9.14 -7.46
N GLY A 437 7.97 8.81 -7.34
CA GLY A 437 9.09 9.73 -7.48
C GLY A 437 9.96 9.71 -6.23
N ARG A 438 10.05 10.82 -5.50
CA ARG A 438 10.87 10.91 -4.28
C ARG A 438 10.22 11.70 -3.16
N VAL A 439 10.58 11.34 -1.94
CA VAL A 439 10.26 12.10 -0.73
C VAL A 439 11.56 12.54 -0.05
N CYS A 440 11.59 13.77 0.45
CA CYS A 440 12.66 14.21 1.34
C CYS A 440 12.21 14.04 2.79
N GLU A 441 12.72 13.03 3.48
CA GLU A 441 12.43 12.78 4.89
C GLU A 441 13.74 12.59 5.65
N CYS A 442 13.87 13.25 6.80
CA CYS A 442 15.06 13.11 7.62
C CYS A 442 15.17 11.67 8.16
N PRO A 443 16.31 10.98 7.92
CA PRO A 443 16.41 9.55 8.19
C PRO A 443 16.60 9.25 9.67
N MET A 444 16.45 7.98 10.03
CA MET A 444 16.91 7.43 11.30
C MET A 444 18.11 6.51 11.02
N VAL A 445 19.30 6.88 11.52
CA VAL A 445 20.56 6.15 11.24
C VAL A 445 21.19 5.75 12.56
N ASP A 446 21.49 4.46 12.75
CA ASP A 446 22.11 3.91 13.97
C ASP A 446 21.42 4.30 15.29
N GLY A 447 20.08 4.43 15.23
CA GLY A 447 19.24 4.83 16.36
C GLY A 447 19.18 6.34 16.60
N VAL A 448 19.88 7.15 15.79
CA VAL A 448 19.84 8.62 15.84
C VAL A 448 18.73 9.14 14.93
N GLN A 449 17.78 9.87 15.50
CA GLN A 449 16.70 10.48 14.75
C GLN A 449 17.14 11.85 14.21
N PHE A 450 16.94 12.12 12.93
CA PHE A 450 17.13 13.46 12.38
C PHE A 450 15.78 14.18 12.30
N LYS A 451 15.77 15.48 12.57
CA LYS A 451 14.57 16.34 12.45
C LYS A 451 14.86 17.57 11.61
N GLY A 452 13.90 17.97 10.79
CA GLY A 452 14.03 19.13 9.90
C GLY A 452 13.01 19.06 8.76
N ASP A 453 13.24 19.87 7.72
CA ASP A 453 12.37 19.92 6.53
C ASP A 453 12.73 18.85 5.47
N GLY A 454 13.84 18.13 5.62
CA GLY A 454 14.30 17.10 4.66
C GLY A 454 14.93 17.67 3.38
N TYR A 455 14.59 18.91 3.00
CA TYR A 455 15.12 19.56 1.79
C TYR A 455 16.43 20.29 2.07
N THR A 456 16.46 21.11 3.12
CA THR A 456 17.60 21.99 3.42
C THR A 456 18.22 21.71 4.79
N THR A 457 17.46 21.09 5.68
CA THR A 457 17.81 20.89 7.09
C THR A 457 17.40 19.49 7.55
N CYS A 458 18.36 18.77 8.11
CA CYS A 458 18.13 17.62 8.97
C CYS A 458 19.19 17.67 10.07
N GLU A 459 18.77 17.92 11.31
CA GLU A 459 19.66 17.96 12.47
C GLU A 459 19.43 16.73 13.34
N ALA A 460 20.52 16.13 13.83
CA ALA A 460 20.45 15.02 14.77
C ALA A 460 19.72 15.46 16.06
N SER A 461 18.71 14.71 16.46
CA SER A 461 17.80 15.02 17.56
C SER A 461 17.49 13.78 18.39
N GLY A 462 17.15 13.98 19.66
CA GLY A 462 16.81 12.89 20.58
C GLY A 462 18.03 12.12 21.14
N PRO A 463 17.77 10.96 21.77
CA PRO A 463 18.80 10.11 22.36
C PRO A 463 19.77 9.59 21.29
N GLY A 464 21.08 9.70 21.54
CA GLY A 464 22.12 9.21 20.63
C GLY A 464 22.62 10.25 19.62
N ARG A 465 22.10 11.48 19.63
CA ARG A 465 22.57 12.55 18.71
C ARG A 465 24.07 12.84 18.85
N CYS A 466 24.65 12.60 20.03
CA CYS A 466 26.08 12.79 20.26
C CYS A 466 26.97 11.76 19.52
N LYS A 467 26.39 10.68 18.98
CA LYS A 467 27.13 9.72 18.14
C LYS A 467 27.52 10.27 16.77
N ILE A 468 26.72 11.19 16.22
CA ILE A 468 26.97 11.80 14.92
C ILE A 468 27.58 13.18 15.13
N ASN A 469 28.85 13.34 14.76
CA ASN A 469 29.60 14.61 14.85
C ASN A 469 29.46 15.31 16.22
N ASN A 470 29.42 14.54 17.32
CA ASN A 470 29.21 15.03 18.69
C ASN A 470 28.00 15.98 18.86
N GLY A 471 26.93 15.77 18.08
CA GLY A 471 25.74 16.62 18.08
C GLY A 471 25.98 18.07 17.62
N GLY A 472 27.12 18.34 16.96
CA GLY A 472 27.56 19.69 16.61
C GLY A 472 28.11 20.49 17.79
N CYS A 473 28.38 19.84 18.93
CA CYS A 473 28.89 20.45 20.15
C CYS A 473 30.40 20.30 20.29
N TRP A 474 31.00 21.19 21.08
CA TRP A 474 32.42 21.15 21.39
C TRP A 474 32.80 19.82 22.06
N HIS A 475 33.93 19.24 21.63
CA HIS A 475 34.61 18.16 22.33
C HIS A 475 36.12 18.35 22.20
N ASP A 476 36.87 17.98 23.23
CA ASP A 476 38.33 17.99 23.23
C ASP A 476 38.85 16.86 24.14
N ALA A 477 40.04 16.37 23.85
CA ALA A 477 40.70 15.33 24.64
C ALA A 477 42.19 15.67 24.82
N ARG A 478 42.62 15.82 26.08
CA ARG A 478 44.01 16.10 26.46
C ARG A 478 44.41 15.22 27.64
N ASN A 479 45.65 14.73 27.60
CA ASN A 479 46.28 13.95 28.68
C ASN A 479 45.43 12.76 29.17
N GLY A 480 44.70 12.10 28.27
CA GLY A 480 43.89 10.92 28.60
C GLY A 480 42.49 11.21 29.16
N HIS A 481 42.12 12.49 29.36
CA HIS A 481 40.76 12.90 29.70
C HIS A 481 40.07 13.45 28.45
N ALA A 482 38.81 13.06 28.24
CA ALA A 482 37.98 13.53 27.13
C ALA A 482 36.72 14.20 27.69
N PHE A 483 36.45 15.42 27.25
CA PHE A 483 35.31 16.22 27.67
C PHE A 483 34.45 16.55 26.46
N SER A 484 33.13 16.50 26.62
CA SER A 484 32.16 16.83 25.58
C SER A 484 31.08 17.73 26.15
N ALA A 485 30.66 18.70 25.35
CA ALA A 485 29.52 19.56 25.63
C ALA A 485 28.18 18.99 25.13
N CYS A 486 28.19 17.79 24.53
CA CYS A 486 26.98 17.14 24.04
C CYS A 486 26.34 16.29 25.16
N SER A 487 25.02 16.41 25.33
CA SER A 487 24.23 15.59 26.26
C SER A 487 23.08 14.90 25.53
N ASP A 488 22.84 13.61 25.80
CA ASP A 488 21.77 12.84 25.18
C ASP A 488 20.36 13.13 25.74
N ASP A 489 20.25 13.95 26.80
CA ASP A 489 18.98 14.18 27.55
C ASP A 489 17.92 15.05 26.83
N GLY A 490 18.05 15.24 25.50
CA GLY A 490 17.01 15.82 24.63
C GLY A 490 16.64 17.30 24.85
N GLY A 491 16.99 17.92 25.98
CA GLY A 491 16.52 19.25 26.37
C GLY A 491 17.43 20.44 26.02
N VAL A 492 18.76 20.23 25.90
CA VAL A 492 19.73 21.32 25.69
C VAL A 492 20.66 20.97 24.53
N LYS A 493 20.77 21.83 23.49
CA LYS A 493 21.53 21.56 22.25
C LYS A 493 23.01 21.26 22.55
N CYS A 494 23.71 22.14 23.27
CA CYS A 494 25.09 21.96 23.76
C CYS A 494 25.29 22.71 25.09
N GLN A 495 25.99 22.12 26.06
CA GLN A 495 26.33 22.75 27.34
C GLN A 495 27.73 22.32 27.77
N CYS A 496 28.60 23.28 28.08
CA CYS A 496 29.95 22.95 28.54
C CYS A 496 29.92 22.07 29.80
N PRO A 497 30.78 21.05 29.89
CA PRO A 497 30.87 20.19 31.06
C PRO A 497 31.36 20.99 32.28
N THR A 498 31.14 20.46 33.48
CA THR A 498 31.58 21.10 34.74
C THR A 498 33.10 21.36 34.71
N GLY A 499 33.52 22.55 35.15
CA GLY A 499 34.92 23.01 35.06
C GLY A 499 35.22 23.83 33.80
N PHE A 500 34.26 23.94 32.87
CA PHE A 500 34.41 24.73 31.65
C PHE A 500 33.32 25.81 31.53
N SER A 501 33.64 26.92 30.88
CA SER A 501 32.73 28.04 30.60
C SER A 501 32.76 28.40 29.11
N GLY A 502 31.60 28.69 28.52
CA GLY A 502 31.51 29.10 27.12
C GLY A 502 30.15 28.83 26.48
N ASP A 503 30.13 28.79 25.15
CA ASP A 503 28.91 28.63 24.35
C ASP A 503 28.52 27.17 24.11
N GLY A 504 29.40 26.22 24.44
CA GLY A 504 29.17 24.78 24.26
C GLY A 504 29.26 24.29 22.81
N VAL A 505 29.32 25.18 21.82
CA VAL A 505 29.31 24.83 20.39
C VAL A 505 30.71 24.92 19.80
N LYS A 506 31.41 26.03 20.03
CA LYS A 506 32.76 26.25 19.50
C LYS A 506 33.78 26.49 20.60
N ASN A 507 33.34 26.98 21.76
CA ASN A 507 34.25 27.36 22.84
C ASN A 507 33.76 26.83 24.20
N CYS A 508 34.58 25.99 24.82
CA CYS A 508 34.52 25.67 26.24
C CYS A 508 35.92 25.90 26.79
N GLU A 509 36.11 27.02 27.50
CA GLU A 509 37.38 27.37 28.13
C GLU A 509 37.42 26.84 29.55
N ASP A 510 38.58 26.35 29.96
CA ASP A 510 38.85 25.88 31.32
C ASP A 510 38.65 27.02 32.32
N ILE A 511 37.85 26.79 33.35
CA ILE A 511 37.66 27.75 34.44
C ILE A 511 38.85 27.57 35.38
N ASP A 512 39.64 28.62 35.59
CA ASP A 512 40.69 28.59 36.61
C ASP A 512 40.07 28.86 37.98
N GLU A 513 39.59 27.81 38.65
CA GLU A 513 38.90 27.94 39.94
C GLU A 513 39.82 28.49 41.04
N CYS A 514 41.15 28.31 40.90
CA CYS A 514 42.16 28.87 41.79
C CYS A 514 42.23 30.40 41.67
N LYS A 515 42.25 30.91 40.44
CA LYS A 515 42.33 32.36 40.17
C LYS A 515 41.02 33.07 40.49
N GLU A 516 39.89 32.43 40.21
CA GLU A 516 38.56 32.96 40.53
C GLU A 516 38.20 32.84 42.01
N LYS A 517 39.06 32.19 42.82
CA LYS A 517 38.81 31.89 44.24
C LYS A 517 37.49 31.18 44.45
N LYS A 518 37.07 30.32 43.52
CA LYS A 518 35.82 29.54 43.67
C LYS A 518 36.06 28.22 44.41
N ALA A 519 37.31 27.79 44.54
CA ALA A 519 37.72 26.57 45.23
C ALA A 519 39.02 26.75 46.02
N CYS A 520 39.28 25.85 46.97
CA CYS A 520 40.45 25.83 47.85
C CYS A 520 40.63 27.14 48.67
N GLN A 521 39.56 27.64 49.31
CA GLN A 521 39.61 28.87 50.10
C GLN A 521 40.17 28.69 51.52
N CYS A 522 40.51 27.47 51.93
CA CYS A 522 41.08 27.19 53.24
C CYS A 522 42.47 27.83 53.46
N PRO A 523 42.80 28.32 54.68
CA PRO A 523 44.05 29.04 54.96
C PRO A 523 45.33 28.23 54.71
N GLU A 524 45.25 26.90 54.78
CA GLU A 524 46.41 25.98 54.65
C GLU A 524 46.41 25.19 53.33
N CYS A 525 45.60 25.62 52.36
CA CYS A 525 45.39 24.96 51.09
C CYS A 525 46.20 25.59 49.95
N SER A 526 46.88 24.75 49.17
CA SER A 526 47.51 25.11 47.91
C SER A 526 46.67 24.60 46.75
N CYS A 527 46.18 25.52 45.92
CA CYS A 527 45.38 25.22 44.75
C CYS A 527 46.26 25.11 43.50
N LYS A 528 46.06 24.06 42.72
CA LYS A 528 46.67 23.89 41.40
C LYS A 528 45.57 23.63 40.38
N ASN A 529 45.40 24.56 39.44
CA ASN A 529 44.44 24.39 38.36
C ASN A 529 44.86 23.25 37.42
N THR A 530 43.90 22.46 36.95
CA THR A 530 44.09 21.37 36.00
C THR A 530 43.05 21.47 34.89
N TRP A 531 43.29 20.87 33.73
CA TRP A 531 42.35 21.01 32.63
C TRP A 531 41.04 20.25 32.92
N GLY A 532 39.95 20.99 33.10
CA GLY A 532 38.61 20.54 33.50
C GLY A 532 38.42 20.34 35.00
N SER A 533 39.38 20.71 35.84
CA SER A 533 39.29 20.51 37.31
C SER A 533 40.36 21.28 38.09
N TYR A 534 40.40 21.13 39.40
CA TYR A 534 41.48 21.68 40.24
C TYR A 534 41.92 20.65 41.27
N ASP A 535 43.18 20.76 41.69
CA ASP A 535 43.78 19.94 42.74
C ASP A 535 44.10 20.83 43.95
N CYS A 536 43.43 20.60 45.08
CA CYS A 536 43.73 21.26 46.34
C CYS A 536 44.58 20.32 47.21
N THR A 537 45.72 20.82 47.68
CA THR A 537 46.57 20.11 48.63
C THR A 537 46.64 20.88 49.94
N CYS A 538 46.60 20.16 51.07
CA CYS A 538 46.81 20.76 52.38
C CYS A 538 48.30 20.75 52.73
N SER A 539 48.72 21.73 53.50
CA SER A 539 50.09 21.78 54.03
C SER A 539 50.30 20.69 55.10
N GLY A 540 51.37 19.89 54.99
CA GLY A 540 51.71 18.83 55.96
C GLY A 540 50.96 17.50 55.79
N ASP A 541 50.78 16.74 56.87
CA ASP A 541 50.11 15.41 56.89
C ASP A 541 48.56 15.49 56.98
N LEU A 542 47.98 16.62 56.56
CA LEU A 542 46.54 16.88 56.61
C LEU A 542 45.84 16.36 55.34
N LEU A 543 44.64 15.80 55.48
CA LEU A 543 43.81 15.38 54.36
C LEU A 543 42.83 16.49 53.97
N TYR A 544 42.75 16.80 52.67
CA TYR A 544 41.78 17.75 52.11
C TYR A 544 40.42 17.07 51.89
N ILE A 545 39.34 17.70 52.36
CA ILE A 545 37.95 17.26 52.14
C ILE A 545 37.24 18.25 51.23
N LYS A 546 36.91 17.80 50.01
CA LYS A 546 36.32 18.62 48.94
C LYS A 546 34.95 19.22 49.30
N ASP A 547 34.07 18.48 50.00
CA ASP A 547 32.71 18.93 50.31
C ASP A 547 32.62 20.06 51.35
N HIS A 548 33.67 20.23 52.16
CA HIS A 548 33.72 21.22 53.25
C HIS A 548 34.87 22.22 53.11
N ASP A 549 35.65 22.15 52.02
CA ASP A 549 36.82 23.00 51.75
C ASP A 549 37.72 23.15 52.99
N ALA A 550 38.09 22.02 53.60
CA ALA A 550 38.79 21.99 54.90
C ALA A 550 39.88 20.91 54.98
N CYS A 551 40.95 21.21 55.74
CA CYS A 551 42.05 20.31 56.05
C CYS A 551 41.87 19.68 57.43
N ILE A 552 41.92 18.35 57.54
CA ILE A 552 41.77 17.65 58.83
C ILE A 552 43.02 16.81 59.14
N SER A 553 43.46 16.84 60.41
CA SER A 553 44.58 16.04 60.89
C SER A 553 44.23 14.55 61.00
N LYS A 554 45.19 13.69 60.67
CA LYS A 554 45.07 12.22 60.78
C LYS A 554 45.04 11.69 62.23
N THR A 555 45.08 12.55 63.26
CA THR A 555 45.13 12.10 64.64
C THR A 555 43.73 11.96 65.22
N ALA A 556 43.16 10.76 65.07
CA ALA A 556 41.92 10.38 65.73
C ALA A 556 42.12 10.37 67.26
N SER A 557 41.66 11.42 67.94
CA SER A 557 41.53 11.38 69.40
C SER A 557 40.39 10.43 69.77
N GLN A 558 40.75 9.34 70.45
CA GLN A 558 39.81 8.39 71.04
C GLN A 558 39.00 9.08 72.14
N GLY A 559 37.84 9.60 71.77
CA GLY A 559 36.77 9.97 72.71
C GLY A 559 36.01 8.73 73.16
N LYS A 560 36.49 8.04 74.21
CA LYS A 560 35.68 7.09 74.98
C LYS A 560 34.61 7.87 75.73
N SER A 561 33.38 7.92 75.21
CA SER A 561 32.12 7.93 75.98
C SER A 561 30.93 8.22 75.07
N ALA A 562 30.34 7.18 74.47
CA ALA A 562 28.95 7.18 73.96
C ALA A 562 28.47 5.81 73.46
N TRP A 563 29.24 4.72 73.65
CA TRP A 563 28.89 3.41 73.09
C TRP A 563 27.70 2.73 73.79
N ALA A 564 27.31 3.13 75.00
CA ALA A 564 26.14 2.54 75.67
C ALA A 564 24.79 3.07 75.13
N ALA A 565 24.71 4.33 74.71
CA ALA A 565 23.47 4.93 74.20
C ALA A 565 23.15 4.46 72.76
N PHE A 566 24.19 4.23 71.95
CA PHE A 566 24.03 3.82 70.54
C PHE A 566 23.47 2.40 70.41
N TRP A 567 23.86 1.46 71.29
CA TRP A 567 23.32 0.10 71.26
C TRP A 567 21.87 0.01 71.75
N VAL A 568 21.43 0.86 72.68
CA VAL A 568 20.02 0.90 73.14
C VAL A 568 19.10 1.46 72.04
N ILE A 569 19.54 2.49 71.31
CA ILE A 569 18.79 3.06 70.19
C ILE A 569 18.78 2.10 68.99
N LEU A 570 19.89 1.42 68.70
CA LEU A 570 19.98 0.45 67.61
C LEU A 570 19.08 -0.78 67.87
N ILE A 571 19.04 -1.30 69.09
CA ILE A 571 18.15 -2.42 69.45
C ILE A 571 16.68 -1.98 69.42
N GLY A 572 16.37 -0.74 69.86
CA GLY A 572 15.03 -0.16 69.74
C GLY A 572 14.56 -0.01 68.28
N LEU A 573 15.44 0.45 67.40
CA LEU A 573 15.16 0.59 65.97
C LEU A 573 15.03 -0.76 65.25
N VAL A 574 15.80 -1.77 65.64
CA VAL A 574 15.69 -3.14 65.09
C VAL A 574 14.39 -3.81 65.53
N MET A 575 13.95 -3.59 66.77
CA MET A 575 12.64 -4.09 67.26
C MET A 575 11.47 -3.38 66.56
N ALA A 576 11.56 -2.07 66.33
CA ALA A 576 10.55 -1.31 65.59
C ALA A 576 10.48 -1.69 64.10
N ALA A 577 11.64 -1.90 63.46
CA ALA A 577 11.73 -2.37 62.08
C ALA A 577 11.22 -3.82 61.92
N GLY A 578 11.49 -4.70 62.91
CA GLY A 578 10.95 -6.06 62.94
C GLY A 578 9.43 -6.10 63.09
N GLY A 579 8.86 -5.23 63.93
CA GLY A 579 7.41 -5.07 64.07
C GLY A 579 6.75 -4.53 62.79
N ALA A 580 7.36 -3.51 62.17
CA ALA A 580 6.87 -2.94 60.89
C ALA A 580 6.97 -3.94 59.73
N PHE A 581 8.02 -4.77 59.68
CA PHE A 581 8.19 -5.80 58.65
C PHE A 581 7.17 -6.95 58.78
N LEU A 582 6.80 -7.33 60.01
CA LEU A 582 5.74 -8.32 60.24
C LEU A 582 4.36 -7.78 59.86
N VAL A 583 4.07 -6.50 60.14
CA VAL A 583 2.83 -5.83 59.70
C VAL A 583 2.80 -5.65 58.17
N TYR A 584 3.93 -5.28 57.55
CA TYR A 584 4.07 -5.19 56.09
C TYR A 584 3.83 -6.54 55.40
N LYS A 585 4.41 -7.62 55.94
CA LYS A 585 4.24 -8.99 55.42
C LYS A 585 2.83 -9.55 55.68
N TYR A 586 2.14 -9.09 56.73
CA TYR A 586 0.74 -9.44 56.99
C TYR A 586 -0.23 -8.64 56.08
N ARG A 587 0.07 -7.37 55.78
CA ARG A 587 -0.78 -6.49 54.95
C ARG A 587 -0.70 -6.80 53.45
N ILE A 588 0.46 -7.21 52.92
CA ILE A 588 0.60 -7.68 51.52
C ILE A 588 -0.09 -9.03 51.27
N ARG A 589 -0.36 -9.81 52.32
CA ARG A 589 -1.11 -11.07 52.21
C ARG A 589 -2.63 -10.90 52.14
N GLN A 590 -3.15 -9.67 52.26
CA GLN A 590 -4.57 -9.33 52.09
C GLN A 590 -4.88 -8.46 50.87
N TYR A 591 -3.92 -8.23 49.97
CA TYR A 591 -4.13 -7.46 48.73
C TYR A 591 -3.66 -8.22 47.48
N MET A 592 -4.11 -9.47 47.38
CA MET A 592 -4.25 -10.16 46.10
C MET A 592 -5.59 -10.89 46.10
N ASP A 593 -6.65 -10.17 45.80
CA ASP A 593 -7.57 -10.62 44.77
C ASP A 593 -8.40 -9.43 44.26
N SER A 594 -8.71 -9.48 42.97
CA SER A 594 -9.42 -8.50 42.13
C SER A 594 -8.60 -7.32 41.58
N GLU A 595 -8.62 -7.23 40.25
CA GLU A 595 -8.31 -6.07 39.40
C GLU A 595 -6.89 -5.86 38.83
N ILE A 596 -6.21 -6.93 38.40
CA ILE A 596 -5.40 -6.84 37.15
C ILE A 596 -5.75 -8.02 36.24
N ARG A 597 -6.95 -7.97 35.69
CA ARG A 597 -7.43 -8.83 34.60
C ARG A 597 -8.06 -7.97 33.49
N ALA A 598 -7.37 -6.90 33.10
CA ALA A 598 -7.85 -5.95 32.07
C ALA A 598 -6.85 -5.64 30.93
N ILE A 599 -5.67 -6.28 30.86
CA ILE A 599 -4.71 -6.06 29.74
C ILE A 599 -4.21 -7.38 29.11
N MET A 600 -4.96 -8.48 29.21
CA MET A 600 -4.65 -9.73 28.45
C MET A 600 -5.91 -10.40 27.92
N ALA A 601 -6.71 -9.67 27.14
CA ALA A 601 -7.76 -10.24 26.29
C ALA A 601 -7.27 -10.38 24.83
N GLN A 602 -6.07 -10.96 24.65
CA GLN A 602 -5.50 -11.24 23.32
C GLN A 602 -5.29 -12.74 23.04
N TYR A 603 -5.91 -13.63 23.83
CA TYR A 603 -5.93 -15.06 23.51
C TYR A 603 -7.34 -15.64 23.76
N MET A 604 -8.12 -15.60 22.68
CA MET A 604 -9.23 -16.44 22.22
C MET A 604 -9.89 -17.52 23.12
N PRO A 605 -11.15 -17.86 22.78
CA PRO A 605 -12.23 -18.28 23.67
C PRO A 605 -12.36 -19.81 23.74
N LEU A 606 -13.35 -20.32 24.48
CA LEU A 606 -14.16 -21.47 24.08
C LEU A 606 -15.41 -21.58 24.95
N ASP A 607 -16.48 -21.99 24.28
CA ASP A 607 -17.86 -22.11 24.73
C ASP A 607 -18.08 -22.98 25.96
N GLY A 608 -19.25 -22.81 26.59
CA GLY A 608 -19.87 -23.94 27.29
C GLY A 608 -20.87 -23.60 28.38
N GLN A 609 -22.15 -23.62 28.00
CA GLN A 609 -23.28 -24.20 28.75
C GLN A 609 -23.73 -23.48 30.05
N VAL A 610 -24.89 -22.83 30.03
CA VAL A 610 -26.25 -23.40 30.28
C VAL A 610 -26.53 -23.57 31.78
N GLU A 611 -27.48 -22.74 32.23
CA GLU A 611 -28.48 -22.94 33.31
C GLU A 611 -28.00 -23.42 34.68
N VAL A 612 -28.26 -22.63 35.73
CA VAL A 612 -29.43 -22.78 36.62
C VAL A 612 -29.57 -21.50 37.47
N PRO A 613 -30.73 -20.81 37.49
CA PRO A 613 -31.08 -19.88 38.53
C PRO A 613 -31.87 -20.60 39.62
N ASN A 614 -31.57 -20.36 40.90
CA ASN A 614 -32.65 -20.30 41.88
C ASN A 614 -32.30 -19.51 43.13
N HIS A 615 -33.29 -18.70 43.46
CA HIS A 615 -33.50 -17.89 44.66
C HIS A 615 -33.43 -18.70 45.97
N VAL A 616 -33.32 -17.93 47.06
CA VAL A 616 -34.13 -17.93 48.30
C VAL A 616 -33.18 -17.66 49.48
N ASN A 617 -33.13 -16.41 49.98
CA ASN A 617 -33.95 -15.84 51.07
C ASN A 617 -33.38 -16.17 52.46
N ASP A 618 -32.92 -15.16 53.20
CA ASP A 618 -33.30 -14.87 54.60
C ASP A 618 -32.53 -13.61 55.05
N GLN A 619 -33.23 -12.50 55.29
CA GLN A 619 -33.78 -12.07 56.58
C GLN A 619 -32.77 -11.34 57.50
N ARG A 620 -33.12 -10.05 57.72
CA ARG A 620 -33.13 -9.32 58.99
C ARG A 620 -31.80 -9.09 59.72
N ALA A 621 -31.35 -7.84 59.66
CA ALA A 621 -31.36 -6.90 60.80
C ALA A 621 -31.23 -5.47 60.27
#